data_AF-A0A4U1L311-F1
#
_entry.id   AF-A0A4U1L311-F1
#
_cell.length_a   1.000
_cell.length_b   1.000
_cell.length_c   1.000
_cell.angle_alpha   90.00
_cell.angle_beta   90.00
_cell.angle_gamma   90.00
#
_symmetry.space_group_name_H-M   'P 1'
#
loop_
_entity.id
_entity.type
_entity.pdbx_description
1 polymer ?
#
loop_
_entity_poly.entity_id
_entity_poly.type
_entity_poly.pdbx_seq_one_letter_code
_entity_poly.pdbx_strand_id
1 'polypeptide(L)'
;MIGKAIAVTLAALFSMASTGNETIGVEAGSGEVALVSDDGWALVTGLERRLGGPFIIAGLAGLDAICNGSGACVTGRQVGDELQAEASTTSVAEFVETARIGDRSPVSFVAVRAKRSIGPRRTVLRLDIFDASAGTWSTKQAILDDQRWGLTPESTRRALRRLTNV
;
A
#
# COMPACT_ATOMS: atom_id res chain seq x y z
N MET A 1 -43.73 -13.06 -46.96
CA MET A 1 -42.43 -12.65 -46.39
C MET A 1 -42.36 -13.21 -44.98
N ILE A 2 -41.52 -14.21 -44.77
CA ILE A 2 -41.42 -15.01 -43.54
C ILE A 2 -40.14 -14.57 -42.83
N GLY A 3 -40.26 -13.97 -41.64
CA GLY A 3 -39.14 -13.65 -40.76
C GLY A 3 -39.31 -14.37 -39.43
N LYS A 4 -38.65 -15.53 -39.28
CA LYS A 4 -38.61 -16.32 -38.05
C LYS A 4 -37.75 -15.62 -37.00
N ALA A 5 -38.30 -15.48 -35.79
CA ALA A 5 -37.55 -15.14 -34.59
C ALA A 5 -36.86 -16.41 -34.04
N ILE A 6 -35.56 -16.32 -33.74
CA ILE A 6 -34.81 -17.36 -33.03
C ILE A 6 -34.42 -16.78 -31.68
N ALA A 7 -35.09 -17.23 -30.62
CA ALA A 7 -34.68 -17.02 -29.25
C ALA A 7 -33.67 -18.11 -28.88
N VAL A 8 -32.45 -17.72 -28.49
CA VAL A 8 -31.45 -18.62 -27.95
C VAL A 8 -31.46 -18.50 -26.43
N THR A 9 -32.07 -19.49 -25.78
CA THR A 9 -31.98 -19.70 -24.34
C THR A 9 -30.72 -20.53 -24.07
N LEU A 10 -29.73 -19.95 -23.41
CA LEU A 10 -28.63 -20.71 -22.83
C LEU A 10 -28.80 -20.74 -21.31
N ALA A 11 -29.24 -21.89 -20.82
CA ALA A 11 -29.07 -22.28 -19.42
C ALA A 11 -27.75 -23.04 -19.32
N ALA A 12 -26.91 -22.69 -18.33
CA ALA A 12 -25.84 -23.57 -17.88
C ALA A 12 -25.73 -23.47 -16.35
N LEU A 13 -26.20 -24.55 -15.72
CA LEU A 13 -25.96 -24.94 -14.35
C LEU A 13 -24.47 -25.17 -14.12
N PHE A 14 -23.90 -24.56 -13.08
CA PHE A 14 -22.77 -25.15 -12.35
C PHE A 14 -22.92 -24.85 -10.86
N SER A 15 -23.60 -25.75 -10.16
CA SER A 15 -23.39 -25.95 -8.72
C SER A 15 -22.21 -26.90 -8.57
N MET A 16 -21.08 -26.37 -8.10
CA MET A 16 -20.02 -27.17 -7.50
C MET A 16 -19.85 -26.72 -6.06
N ALA A 17 -20.19 -27.63 -5.15
CA ALA A 17 -19.83 -27.57 -3.76
C ALA A 17 -18.29 -27.52 -3.64
N SER A 18 -17.76 -26.44 -3.04
CA SER A 18 -16.39 -26.38 -2.56
C SER A 18 -16.43 -26.40 -1.04
N THR A 19 -16.19 -27.58 -0.49
CA THR A 19 -15.85 -27.79 0.92
C THR A 19 -14.49 -27.17 1.20
N GLY A 20 -14.43 -26.26 2.18
CA GLY A 20 -13.21 -25.91 2.90
C GLY A 20 -12.19 -25.11 2.11
N ASN A 21 -12.52 -23.86 1.78
CA ASN A 21 -11.51 -22.85 1.52
C ASN A 21 -11.76 -21.74 2.53
N GLU A 22 -10.84 -21.54 3.48
CA GLU A 22 -10.81 -20.33 4.28
C GLU A 22 -10.72 -19.17 3.30
N THR A 23 -11.88 -18.57 2.99
CA THR A 23 -11.96 -17.35 2.23
C THR A 23 -11.21 -16.31 3.04
N ILE A 24 -9.94 -16.12 2.67
CA ILE A 24 -9.16 -14.96 3.08
C ILE A 24 -9.88 -13.78 2.43
N GLY A 25 -10.83 -13.22 3.16
CA GLY A 25 -11.54 -12.00 2.81
C GLY A 25 -10.52 -10.87 2.80
N VAL A 26 -9.85 -10.69 1.66
CA VAL A 26 -9.20 -9.43 1.33
C VAL A 26 -10.34 -8.52 0.89
N GLU A 27 -10.91 -7.78 1.83
CA GLU A 27 -11.72 -6.62 1.47
C GLU A 27 -10.78 -5.61 0.80
N ALA A 28 -10.70 -5.68 -0.53
CA ALA A 28 -10.14 -4.61 -1.34
C ALA A 28 -11.16 -3.47 -1.38
N GLY A 29 -11.32 -2.78 -0.26
CA GLY A 29 -12.06 -1.52 -0.22
C GLY A 29 -11.22 -0.47 -0.93
N SER A 30 -11.80 0.26 -1.88
CA SER A 30 -11.21 1.42 -2.55
C SER A 30 -11.05 2.65 -1.61
N GLY A 31 -10.94 2.41 -0.30
CA GLY A 31 -10.76 3.41 0.74
C GLY A 31 -9.34 3.37 1.28
N GLU A 32 -8.85 4.53 1.72
CA GLU A 32 -7.58 4.61 2.43
C GLU A 32 -7.58 3.70 3.67
N VAL A 33 -6.48 2.98 3.87
CA VAL A 33 -6.30 2.15 5.05
C VAL A 33 -5.97 3.05 6.25
N ALA A 34 -6.79 2.99 7.30
CA ALA A 34 -6.49 3.71 8.53
C ALA A 34 -5.55 2.90 9.45
N LEU A 35 -4.51 3.56 9.95
CA LEU A 35 -3.61 3.05 10.99
C LEU A 35 -3.70 3.96 12.21
N VAL A 36 -3.47 3.40 13.40
CA VAL A 36 -3.24 4.22 14.59
C VAL A 36 -1.88 4.92 14.45
N SER A 37 -1.71 6.06 15.13
CA SER A 37 -0.51 6.91 14.98
C SER A 37 0.80 6.13 15.18
N ASP A 38 0.87 5.27 16.20
CA ASP A 38 2.07 4.49 16.50
C ASP A 38 2.40 3.46 15.41
N ASP A 39 1.37 2.80 14.86
CA ASP A 39 1.49 1.89 13.71
C ASP A 39 1.95 2.64 12.44
N GLY A 40 1.48 3.87 12.25
CA GLY A 40 1.92 4.73 11.16
C GLY A 40 3.40 5.08 11.27
N TRP A 41 3.86 5.51 12.45
CA TRP A 41 5.28 5.79 12.71
C TRP A 41 6.17 4.56 12.55
N ALA A 42 5.72 3.43 13.08
CA ALA A 42 6.35 2.13 12.93
C ALA A 42 6.54 1.74 11.46
N LEU A 43 5.49 1.89 10.66
CA LEU A 43 5.51 1.59 9.23
C LEU A 43 6.49 2.50 8.50
N VAL A 44 6.39 3.81 8.67
CA VAL A 44 7.22 4.81 7.97
C VAL A 44 8.71 4.58 8.29
N THR A 45 9.04 4.45 9.57
CA THR A 45 10.43 4.19 10.02
C THR A 45 10.95 2.85 9.47
N GLY A 46 10.08 1.83 9.42
CA GLY A 46 10.43 0.52 8.88
C GLY A 46 10.68 0.54 7.38
N LEU A 47 9.87 1.28 6.62
CA LEU A 47 10.01 1.44 5.18
C LEU A 47 11.25 2.23 4.83
N GLU A 48 11.51 3.37 5.48
CA GLU A 48 12.71 4.19 5.26
C GLU A 48 13.99 3.34 5.33
N ARG A 49 14.12 2.53 6.39
CA ARG A 49 15.27 1.65 6.60
C ARG A 49 15.40 0.55 5.55
N ARG A 50 14.28 0.03 5.05
CA ARG A 50 14.26 -1.10 4.11
C ARG A 50 14.46 -0.65 2.67
N LEU A 51 13.95 0.52 2.33
CA LEU A 51 14.06 1.12 1.00
C LEU A 51 15.39 1.87 0.83
N GLY A 52 16.03 2.28 1.94
CA GLY A 52 17.34 2.93 1.91
C GLY A 52 17.30 4.39 1.44
N GLY A 53 16.13 5.01 1.39
CA GLY A 53 15.96 6.37 0.93
C GLY A 53 14.52 6.89 1.12
N PRO A 54 14.30 8.18 0.77
CA PRO A 54 12.98 8.78 0.81
C PRO A 54 12.01 8.06 -0.13
N PHE A 55 10.73 8.03 0.22
CA PHE A 55 9.72 7.32 -0.58
C PHE A 55 8.38 8.05 -0.58
N ILE A 56 7.58 7.80 -1.62
CA ILE A 56 6.19 8.25 -1.68
C ILE A 56 5.30 7.13 -1.14
N ILE A 57 4.33 7.45 -0.29
CA ILE A 57 3.37 6.48 0.24
C ILE A 57 1.92 6.87 -0.06
N ALA A 58 1.13 5.91 -0.51
CA ALA A 58 -0.28 6.09 -0.86
C ALA A 58 -1.15 4.98 -0.28
N GLY A 59 -2.45 5.22 -0.19
CA GLY A 59 -3.43 4.25 0.31
C GLY A 59 -3.50 4.16 1.84
N LEU A 60 -2.99 5.16 2.55
CA LEU A 60 -3.11 5.27 4.01
C LEU A 60 -3.69 6.62 4.43
N ALA A 61 -4.64 6.59 5.34
CA ALA A 61 -5.24 7.79 5.90
C ALA A 61 -4.35 8.36 7.02
N GLY A 62 -4.27 9.70 7.10
CA GLY A 62 -3.66 10.41 8.23
C GLY A 62 -2.13 10.34 8.33
N LEU A 63 -1.43 10.00 7.25
CA LEU A 63 0.04 9.92 7.27
C LEU A 63 0.77 11.26 7.08
N ASP A 64 0.10 12.32 6.64
CA ASP A 64 0.76 13.60 6.31
C ASP A 64 1.63 14.11 7.47
N ALA A 65 1.11 14.11 8.70
CA ALA A 65 1.83 14.58 9.88
C ALA A 65 3.07 13.72 10.19
N ILE A 66 2.99 12.41 9.95
CA ILE A 66 4.08 11.46 10.18
C ILE A 66 5.16 11.61 9.09
N CYS A 67 4.75 11.73 7.83
CA CYS A 67 5.66 11.97 6.71
C CYS A 67 6.39 13.30 6.87
N ASN A 68 5.67 14.39 7.18
CA ASN A 68 6.26 15.70 7.44
C ASN A 68 7.21 15.68 8.65
N GLY A 69 6.82 15.01 9.74
CA GLY A 69 7.62 14.94 10.96
C GLY A 69 8.88 14.08 10.84
N SER A 70 8.84 13.02 10.02
CA SER A 70 10.00 12.13 9.78
C SER A 70 10.96 12.69 8.73
N GLY A 71 10.45 13.44 7.74
CA GLY A 71 11.19 13.82 6.54
C GLY A 71 11.56 12.64 5.65
N ALA A 72 11.07 11.43 5.95
CA ALA A 72 11.40 10.19 5.24
C ALA A 72 10.44 9.91 4.08
N CYS A 73 9.23 10.48 4.11
CA CYS A 73 8.23 10.27 3.09
C CYS A 73 7.41 11.52 2.79
N VAL A 74 6.66 11.45 1.70
CA VAL A 74 5.54 12.32 1.34
C VAL A 74 4.36 11.44 0.96
N THR A 75 3.14 11.94 1.14
CA THR A 75 1.95 11.19 0.72
C THR A 75 1.66 11.40 -0.76
N GLY A 76 1.10 10.39 -1.43
CA GLY A 76 0.71 10.51 -2.84
C GLY A 76 -0.28 11.64 -3.11
N ARG A 77 -1.06 12.05 -2.09
CA ARG A 77 -1.93 13.24 -2.15
C ARG A 77 -1.12 14.54 -2.20
N GLN A 78 -0.13 14.70 -1.34
CA GLN A 78 0.74 15.90 -1.35
C GLN A 78 1.42 16.08 -2.72
N VAL A 79 1.92 14.98 -3.30
CA VAL A 79 2.55 15.02 -4.63
C VAL A 79 1.52 15.18 -5.75
N GLY A 80 0.35 14.55 -5.62
CA GLY A 80 -0.74 14.64 -6.60
C GLY A 80 -1.36 16.04 -6.68
N ASP A 81 -1.47 16.75 -5.56
CA ASP A 81 -1.92 18.15 -5.52
C ASP A 81 -0.91 19.08 -6.22
N GLU A 82 0.39 18.78 -6.14
CA GLU A 82 1.46 19.50 -6.86
C GLU A 82 1.49 19.17 -8.36
N LEU A 83 1.29 17.90 -8.73
CA LEU A 83 1.35 17.44 -10.12
C LEU A 83 0.03 17.60 -10.90
N GLN A 84 -1.13 17.71 -10.24
CA GLN A 84 -2.38 18.02 -10.94
C GLN A 84 -2.37 19.39 -11.63
N ALA A 85 -1.45 20.28 -11.26
CA ALA A 85 -1.18 21.52 -11.99
C ALA A 85 -0.60 21.26 -13.40
N GLU A 86 0.04 20.10 -13.62
CA GLU A 86 0.69 19.69 -14.86
C GLU A 86 -0.03 18.48 -15.46
N ALA A 87 -1.21 18.72 -16.02
CA ALA A 87 -2.08 17.70 -16.58
C ALA A 87 -1.45 16.93 -17.77
N SER A 88 -0.70 15.88 -17.49
CA SER A 88 -0.36 14.84 -18.47
C SER A 88 -0.13 13.50 -17.78
N THR A 89 -0.31 12.42 -18.55
CA THR A 89 -0.29 11.01 -18.14
C THR A 89 1.09 10.59 -17.63
N THR A 90 1.47 11.03 -16.44
CA THR A 90 2.76 10.74 -15.81
C THR A 90 2.83 9.26 -15.44
N SER A 91 3.82 8.54 -15.97
CA SER A 91 4.08 7.17 -15.54
C SER A 91 4.49 7.15 -14.05
N VAL A 92 4.32 6.04 -13.33
CA VAL A 92 4.75 5.99 -11.91
C VAL A 92 6.26 6.24 -11.76
N ALA A 93 7.06 5.84 -12.76
CA ALA A 93 8.49 6.16 -12.80
C ALA A 93 8.71 7.67 -12.83
N GLU A 94 8.08 8.36 -13.78
CA GLU A 94 8.17 9.81 -13.94
C GLU A 94 7.60 10.55 -12.71
N PHE A 95 6.55 10.02 -12.09
CA PHE A 95 5.96 10.56 -10.86
C PHE A 95 6.93 10.50 -9.67
N VAL A 96 7.69 9.41 -9.55
CA VAL A 96 8.73 9.28 -8.52
C VAL A 96 9.91 10.21 -8.82
N GLU A 97 10.28 10.37 -10.09
CA GLU A 97 11.38 11.23 -10.52
C GLU A 97 11.10 12.73 -10.35
N THR A 98 9.85 13.16 -10.46
CA THR A 98 9.46 14.58 -10.31
C THR A 98 9.28 14.98 -8.85
N ALA A 99 8.84 14.07 -8.00
CA ALA A 99 8.63 14.34 -6.57
C ALA A 99 9.93 14.70 -5.84
N ARG A 100 9.81 15.56 -4.82
CA ARG A 100 10.94 15.99 -3.97
C ARG A 100 10.54 15.90 -2.49
N ILE A 101 11.47 15.46 -1.64
CA ILE A 101 11.33 15.43 -0.18
C ILE A 101 12.49 16.20 0.42
N GLY A 102 12.30 17.51 0.62
CA GLY A 102 13.41 18.46 0.76
C GLY A 102 14.24 18.48 -0.53
N ASP A 103 15.57 18.40 -0.40
CA ASP A 103 16.49 18.38 -1.56
C ASP A 103 16.72 16.96 -2.14
N ARG A 104 15.92 15.97 -1.73
CA ARG A 104 16.12 14.56 -2.11
C ARG A 104 15.01 14.06 -3.03
N SER A 105 15.38 13.26 -4.03
CA SER A 105 14.42 12.52 -4.87
C SER A 105 14.01 11.21 -4.19
N PRO A 106 12.71 10.86 -4.17
CA PRO A 106 12.28 9.57 -3.68
C PRO A 106 12.85 8.43 -4.53
N VAL A 107 13.17 7.31 -3.89
CA VAL A 107 13.72 6.12 -4.57
C VAL A 107 12.65 5.05 -4.82
N SER A 108 11.46 5.23 -4.26
CA SER A 108 10.38 4.25 -4.37
C SER A 108 8.99 4.88 -4.19
N PHE A 109 8.00 4.23 -4.80
CA PHE A 109 6.58 4.47 -4.53
C PHE A 109 5.97 3.26 -3.83
N VAL A 110 5.26 3.50 -2.73
CA VAL A 110 4.65 2.46 -1.88
C VAL A 110 3.14 2.63 -1.88
N ALA A 111 2.42 1.67 -2.47
CA ALA A 111 0.96 1.61 -2.40
C ALA A 111 0.53 0.61 -1.32
N VAL A 112 -0.16 1.08 -0.30
CA VAL A 112 -0.82 0.19 0.67
C VAL A 112 -2.16 -0.25 0.10
N ARG A 113 -2.30 -1.56 -0.11
CA ARG A 113 -3.46 -2.15 -0.81
C ARG A 113 -4.49 -2.75 0.12
N ALA A 114 -4.03 -3.34 1.22
CA ALA A 114 -4.90 -4.04 2.14
C ALA A 114 -4.31 -4.08 3.54
N LYS A 115 -5.21 -4.20 4.51
CA LYS A 115 -4.90 -4.40 5.93
C LYS A 115 -5.69 -5.60 6.43
N ARG A 116 -5.03 -6.49 7.16
CA ARG A 116 -5.66 -7.63 7.82
C ARG A 116 -5.16 -7.72 9.25
N SER A 117 -6.08 -7.70 10.22
CA SER A 117 -5.74 -8.08 11.59
C SER A 117 -5.59 -9.60 11.65
N ILE A 118 -4.48 -10.08 12.23
CA ILE A 118 -4.21 -11.52 12.44
C ILE A 118 -4.08 -11.84 13.93
N GLY A 119 -4.68 -11.01 14.78
CA GLY A 119 -4.66 -11.13 16.22
C GLY A 119 -4.87 -9.77 16.89
N PRO A 120 -5.08 -9.75 18.22
CA PRO A 120 -5.46 -8.54 18.96
C PRO A 120 -4.42 -7.41 18.90
N ARG A 121 -3.22 -7.69 18.41
CA ARG A 121 -2.07 -6.78 18.38
C ARG A 121 -1.20 -6.93 17.14
N ARG A 122 -1.70 -7.59 16.10
CA ARG A 122 -0.91 -7.84 14.91
C ARG A 122 -1.69 -7.51 13.65
N THR A 123 -1.12 -6.62 12.87
CA THR A 123 -1.68 -6.15 11.61
C THR A 123 -0.74 -6.54 10.49
N VAL A 124 -1.26 -7.19 9.46
CA VAL A 124 -0.57 -7.43 8.20
C VAL A 124 -1.03 -6.40 7.19
N LEU A 125 -0.08 -5.77 6.53
CA LEU A 125 -0.30 -4.88 5.41
C LEU A 125 0.20 -5.53 4.13
N ARG A 126 -0.59 -5.45 3.06
CA ARG A 126 -0.14 -5.75 1.70
C ARG A 126 0.31 -4.44 1.05
N LEU A 127 1.55 -4.43 0.57
CA LEU A 127 2.21 -3.29 -0.05
C LEU A 127 2.59 -3.65 -1.48
N ASP A 128 2.31 -2.78 -2.44
CA ASP A 128 2.97 -2.83 -3.75
C ASP A 128 4.03 -1.74 -3.78
N ILE A 129 5.27 -2.11 -4.07
CA ILE A 129 6.42 -1.23 -4.05
C ILE A 129 6.99 -1.15 -5.46
N PHE A 130 7.02 0.05 -6.01
CA PHE A 130 7.75 0.37 -7.23
C PHE A 130 9.16 0.85 -6.87
N ASP A 131 10.17 0.13 -7.35
CA ASP A 131 11.58 0.51 -7.26
C ASP A 131 11.94 1.34 -8.48
N ALA A 132 12.24 2.63 -8.29
CA ALA A 132 12.53 3.54 -9.39
C ALA A 132 13.84 3.19 -10.10
N SER A 133 14.83 2.67 -9.38
CA SER A 133 16.13 2.30 -9.97
C SER A 133 16.00 1.09 -10.89
N ALA A 134 15.14 0.14 -10.53
CA ALA A 134 14.89 -1.06 -11.31
C ALA A 134 13.74 -0.89 -12.32
N GLY A 135 12.90 0.13 -12.17
CA GLY A 135 11.69 0.32 -12.99
C GLY A 135 10.67 -0.81 -12.82
N THR A 136 10.63 -1.47 -11.66
CA THR A 136 9.81 -2.68 -11.45
C THR A 136 8.93 -2.60 -10.22
N TRP A 137 7.78 -3.26 -10.28
CA TRP A 137 6.88 -3.47 -9.16
C TRP A 137 7.17 -4.76 -8.42
N SER A 138 7.02 -4.74 -7.10
CA SER A 138 7.02 -5.94 -6.27
C SER A 138 5.93 -5.86 -5.20
N THR A 139 5.25 -6.98 -4.94
CA THR A 139 4.30 -7.07 -3.83
C THR A 139 5.02 -7.60 -2.59
N LYS A 140 4.80 -6.92 -1.47
CA LYS A 140 5.35 -7.27 -0.15
C LYS A 140 4.26 -7.37 0.89
N GLN A 141 4.55 -8.13 1.94
CA GLN A 141 3.82 -8.07 3.19
C GLN A 141 4.67 -7.39 4.27
N ALA A 142 4.05 -6.46 4.99
CA ALA A 142 4.58 -5.88 6.21
C ALA A 142 3.74 -6.34 7.40
N ILE A 143 4.41 -6.74 8.49
CA ILE A 143 3.75 -7.14 9.72
C ILE A 143 4.09 -6.10 10.79
N LEU A 144 3.04 -5.42 11.28
CA LEU A 144 3.07 -4.54 12.44
C LEU A 144 2.67 -5.37 13.67
N ASP A 145 3.53 -5.40 14.69
CA ASP A 145 3.31 -6.14 15.93
C ASP A 145 3.34 -5.15 17.11
N ASP A 146 2.19 -4.96 17.76
CA ASP A 146 1.98 -4.13 18.96
C ASP A 146 2.45 -4.86 20.25
N GLN A 147 3.31 -5.88 20.12
CA GLN A 147 3.89 -6.57 21.26
C GLN A 147 4.94 -5.67 21.96
N ARG A 148 4.45 -4.86 22.91
CA ARG A 148 5.19 -4.14 23.98
C ARG A 148 6.00 -2.93 23.53
N TRP A 149 5.33 -1.79 23.50
CA TRP A 149 5.96 -0.49 23.42
C TRP A 149 6.08 0.13 24.81
N GLY A 150 7.10 -0.29 25.54
CA GLY A 150 7.82 0.68 26.36
C GLY A 150 8.50 1.62 25.38
N LEU A 151 7.90 2.79 25.16
CA LEU A 151 8.27 3.81 24.16
C LEU A 151 9.76 4.18 24.31
N THR A 152 10.62 3.45 23.62
CA THR A 152 12.03 3.80 23.44
C THR A 152 12.28 3.89 21.93
N PRO A 153 13.14 4.80 21.46
CA PRO A 153 13.57 4.85 20.06
C PRO A 153 14.13 3.50 19.53
N GLU A 154 14.54 2.60 20.44
CA GLU A 154 14.94 1.21 20.17
C GLU A 154 13.77 0.26 19.85
N SER A 155 12.56 0.48 20.39
CA SER A 155 11.37 -0.36 20.10
C SER A 155 10.71 0.02 18.78
N THR A 156 10.68 1.31 18.44
CA THR A 156 10.30 1.82 17.10
C THR A 156 11.15 1.22 16.00
N ARG A 157 12.42 0.97 16.33
CA ARG A 157 13.42 0.31 15.50
C ARG A 157 13.05 -1.11 15.03
N ARG A 158 12.10 -1.79 15.69
CA ARG A 158 11.74 -3.21 15.42
C ARG A 158 10.34 -3.43 14.85
N ALA A 159 9.61 -2.35 14.57
CA ALA A 159 8.18 -2.44 14.29
C ALA A 159 7.82 -3.09 12.94
N LEU A 160 8.71 -3.01 11.95
CA LEU A 160 8.56 -3.72 10.68
C LEU A 160 9.45 -4.97 10.67
N ARG A 161 8.91 -6.05 11.25
CA ARG A 161 9.70 -7.26 11.55
C ARG A 161 10.19 -7.96 10.28
N ARG A 162 9.38 -7.93 9.21
CA ARG A 162 9.69 -8.50 7.91
C ARG A 162 9.00 -7.73 6.80
N LEU A 163 9.75 -7.45 5.73
CA LEU A 163 9.21 -7.12 4.42
C LEU A 163 9.49 -8.35 3.56
N THR A 164 8.49 -9.20 3.35
CA THR A 164 8.64 -10.46 2.59
C THR A 164 7.94 -10.36 1.25
N ASN A 165 8.53 -10.97 0.22
CA ASN A 165 7.81 -11.22 -1.03
C ASN A 165 6.56 -12.05 -0.72
N VAL A 166 5.46 -11.67 -1.37
CA VAL A 166 4.21 -12.45 -1.39
C VAL A 166 4.26 -13.43 -2.54
#